data_AF-A0A958R7V9-F1
#
_entry.id   AF-A0A958R7V9-F1
#
_cell.length_a   1.000
_cell.length_b   1.000
_cell.length_c   1.000
_cell.angle_alpha   90.00
_cell.angle_beta   90.00
_cell.angle_gamma   90.00
#
_symmetry.space_group_name_H-M   'P 1'
#
loop_
_entity.id
_entity.type
_entity.pdbx_description
1 polymer ?
#
loop_
_entity_poly.entity_id
_entity_poly.type
_entity_poly.pdbx_seq_one_letter_code
_entity_poly.pdbx_strand_id
1 'polypeptide(L)'
;MSVTANSVWNNCLAFIQDNIQPQAFKTWFEPIKPIKLTDKALSIQVPSKFFYEWLEEHYVKLLKVALTRELGNNAKLIYIIKMENK
;
A
#
# COMPACT_ATOMS: atom_id res chain seq x y z
N MET A 1 5.58 -18.44 11.64
CA MET A 1 4.89 -18.10 10.38
C MET A 1 5.62 -16.92 9.76
N SER A 2 6.04 -17.01 8.50
CA SER A 2 6.81 -15.94 7.84
C SER A 2 5.84 -14.86 7.36
N VAL A 3 5.96 -13.66 7.91
CA VAL A 3 5.18 -12.49 7.44
C VAL A 3 5.70 -12.11 6.05
N THR A 4 4.83 -12.14 5.04
CA THR A 4 5.19 -11.80 3.65
C THR A 4 4.61 -10.45 3.26
N ALA A 5 5.20 -9.82 2.23
CA ALA A 5 4.70 -8.58 1.66
C ALA A 5 3.22 -8.69 1.24
N ASN A 6 2.85 -9.82 0.63
CA ASN A 6 1.48 -10.11 0.24
C ASN A 6 0.53 -10.20 1.44
N SER A 7 0.93 -10.89 2.51
CA SER A 7 0.07 -11.03 3.70
C SER A 7 -0.19 -9.68 4.36
N VAL A 8 0.86 -8.87 4.56
CA VAL A 8 0.75 -7.54 5.17
C VAL A 8 -0.10 -6.62 4.30
N TRP A 9 0.16 -6.59 2.99
CA TRP A 9 -0.61 -5.74 2.10
C TRP A 9 -2.09 -6.15 2.03
N ASN A 10 -2.40 -7.45 1.99
CA ASN A 10 -3.81 -7.91 2.01
C ASN A 10 -4.53 -7.49 3.29
N ASN A 11 -3.87 -7.57 4.44
CA ASN A 11 -4.45 -7.10 5.70
C ASN A 11 -4.65 -5.57 5.70
N CYS A 12 -3.67 -4.81 5.18
CA CYS A 12 -3.83 -3.37 4.97
C CYS A 12 -5.01 -3.07 4.05
N LEU A 13 -5.14 -3.80 2.93
CA LEU A 13 -6.23 -3.64 1.97
C LEU A 13 -7.59 -3.91 2.61
N ALA A 14 -7.72 -4.96 3.42
CA ALA A 14 -8.96 -5.27 4.13
C ALA A 14 -9.37 -4.12 5.07
N PHE A 15 -8.42 -3.55 5.80
CA PHE A 15 -8.68 -2.38 6.64
C PHE A 15 -9.06 -1.15 5.80
N ILE A 16 -8.32 -0.87 4.71
CA ILE A 16 -8.58 0.28 3.84
C ILE A 16 -9.97 0.16 3.20
N GLN A 17 -10.34 -1.03 2.70
CA GLN A 17 -11.63 -1.29 2.06
C GLN A 17 -12.82 -1.00 2.98
N ASP A 18 -12.67 -1.25 4.28
CA ASP A 18 -13.69 -0.95 5.29
C ASP A 18 -13.81 0.57 5.58
N ASN A 19 -12.76 1.33 5.33
CA ASN A 19 -12.66 2.75 5.66
C ASN A 19 -12.93 3.70 4.49
N ILE A 20 -13.05 3.20 3.25
CA ILE A 20 -13.26 4.04 2.06
C ILE A 20 -14.38 3.49 1.18
N GLN A 21 -14.84 4.32 0.25
CA GLN A 21 -15.85 3.90 -0.73
C GLN A 21 -15.32 2.77 -1.63
N PRO A 22 -16.12 1.73 -1.93
CA PRO A 22 -15.70 0.61 -2.77
C PRO A 22 -15.16 1.03 -4.14
N GLN A 23 -15.72 2.09 -4.73
CA GLN A 23 -15.26 2.66 -5.99
C GLN A 23 -13.82 3.20 -5.88
N ALA A 24 -13.52 3.94 -4.81
CA ALA A 24 -12.19 4.49 -4.58
C ALA A 24 -11.16 3.38 -4.34
N PHE A 25 -11.55 2.33 -3.61
CA PHE A 25 -10.71 1.15 -3.39
C PHE A 25 -10.32 0.47 -4.70
N LYS A 26 -11.30 0.16 -5.55
CA LYS A 26 -11.07 -0.48 -6.85
C LYS A 26 -10.19 0.35 -7.77
N THR A 27 -10.38 1.67 -7.79
CA THR A 27 -9.59 2.55 -8.66
C THR A 27 -8.14 2.69 -8.17
N TRP A 28 -7.94 2.92 -6.87
CA TRP A 28 -6.63 3.37 -6.37
C TRP A 28 -5.81 2.25 -5.74
N PHE A 29 -6.42 1.27 -5.09
CA PHE A 29 -5.71 0.26 -4.30
C PHE A 29 -5.64 -1.12 -4.96
N GLU A 30 -6.68 -1.52 -5.69
CA GLU A 30 -6.70 -2.79 -6.45
C GLU A 30 -5.54 -2.96 -7.45
N PRO A 31 -5.10 -1.94 -8.22
CA PRO A 31 -3.97 -2.10 -9.14
C PRO A 31 -2.60 -2.10 -8.45
N ILE A 32 -2.53 -1.80 -7.14
CA ILE A 32 -1.28 -1.74 -6.38
C ILE A 32 -0.82 -3.15 -6.00
N LYS A 33 0.44 -3.46 -6.25
CA LYS A 33 1.02 -4.76 -5.93
C LYS A 33 2.11 -4.67 -4.87
N PRO A 34 2.12 -5.53 -3.84
CA PRO A 34 3.23 -5.61 -2.92
C PRO A 34 4.42 -6.26 -3.63
N ILE A 35 5.59 -5.63 -3.52
CA ILE A 35 6.83 -6.10 -4.16
C ILE A 35 7.74 -6.80 -3.16
N LYS A 36 7.96 -6.17 -2.00
CA LYS A 36 8.89 -6.68 -1.00
C LYS A 36 8.50 -6.17 0.38
N LEU A 37 8.81 -6.96 1.40
CA LEU A 37 8.79 -6.56 2.79
C LEU A 37 10.18 -6.81 3.35
N THR A 38 10.82 -5.77 3.87
CA THR A 38 12.13 -5.86 4.52
C THR A 38 12.02 -5.22 5.89
N ASP A 39 12.23 -6.00 6.94
CA ASP A 39 12.01 -5.62 8.34
C ASP A 39 10.58 -5.11 8.59
N LYS A 40 10.39 -3.80 8.46
CA LYS A 40 9.11 -3.08 8.64
C LYS A 40 8.83 -2.11 7.50
N ALA A 41 9.59 -2.20 6.42
CA ALA A 41 9.41 -1.41 5.21
C ALA A 41 8.69 -2.26 4.15
N LEU A 42 7.44 -1.90 3.86
CA LEU A 42 6.68 -2.50 2.78
C LEU A 42 6.88 -1.68 1.50
N SER A 43 7.37 -2.34 0.46
CA SER A 43 7.49 -1.76 -0.88
C SER A 43 6.29 -2.16 -1.72
N ILE A 44 5.53 -1.17 -2.19
CA ILE A 44 4.38 -1.35 -3.08
C ILE A 44 4.67 -0.76 -4.45
N GLN A 45 4.21 -1.44 -5.49
CA GLN A 45 4.27 -0.96 -6.86
C GLN A 45 2.96 -0.26 -7.22
N VAL A 46 3.08 0.98 -7.66
CA VAL A 46 1.99 1.77 -8.22
C VAL A 46 2.13 1.87 -9.74
N PRO A 47 1.03 1.94 -10.49
CA PRO A 47 1.08 1.92 -11.95
C PRO A 47 1.65 3.20 -12.57
N SER A 48 1.57 4.35 -11.91
CA SER A 48 2.11 5.63 -12.41
C SER A 48 2.40 6.62 -11.29
N LYS A 49 3.07 7.74 -11.62
CA LYS A 49 3.32 8.84 -10.67
C LYS A 49 2.02 9.45 -10.13
N PHE A 50 0.98 9.56 -10.97
CA PHE A 50 -0.33 10.07 -10.56
C PHE A 50 -0.95 9.27 -9.41
N PHE A 51 -0.78 7.94 -9.40
CA PHE A 51 -1.23 7.11 -8.29
C PHE A 51 -0.51 7.46 -7.00
N TYR A 52 0.83 7.59 -7.06
CA TYR A 52 1.61 8.00 -5.91
C TYR A 52 1.14 9.37 -5.37
N GLU A 53 1.00 10.38 -6.23
CA GLU A 53 0.59 11.73 -5.82
C GLU A 53 -0.80 11.72 -5.19
N TRP A 54 -1.76 11.02 -5.78
CA TRP A 54 -3.12 10.91 -5.25
C TRP A 54 -3.18 10.16 -3.90
N LEU A 55 -2.42 9.08 -3.76
CA LEU A 55 -2.33 8.34 -2.51
C LEU A 55 -1.70 9.19 -1.41
N GLU A 56 -0.64 9.93 -1.72
CA GLU A 56 0.01 10.82 -0.76
C GLU A 56 -0.90 11.97 -0.32
N GLU A 57 -1.67 12.55 -1.24
CA GLU A 57 -2.57 13.67 -0.93
C GLU A 57 -3.80 13.23 -0.15
N HIS A 58 -4.45 12.13 -0.56
CA HIS A 58 -5.75 11.74 -0.01
C HIS A 58 -5.71 10.58 0.99
N TYR A 59 -4.76 9.66 0.86
CA TYR A 59 -4.78 8.37 1.56
C TYR A 59 -3.54 8.08 2.42
N VAL A 60 -2.54 8.97 2.47
CA VAL A 60 -1.29 8.75 3.23
C VAL A 60 -1.56 8.45 4.70
N LYS A 61 -2.53 9.15 5.30
CA LYS A 61 -2.91 8.96 6.70
C LYS A 61 -3.49 7.56 6.92
N LEU A 62 -4.39 7.14 6.03
CA LEU A 62 -5.04 5.82 6.11
C LEU A 62 -4.03 4.70 5.89
N LEU A 63 -3.16 4.84 4.87
CA LEU A 63 -2.06 3.91 4.60
C LEU A 63 -1.13 3.77 5.80
N LYS A 64 -0.76 4.89 6.42
CA LYS A 64 0.08 4.90 7.62
C LYS A 64 -0.58 4.15 8.77
N VAL A 65 -1.87 4.39 9.04
CA VAL A 65 -2.61 3.67 10.09
C VAL A 65 -2.67 2.17 9.79
N ALA A 66 -3.01 1.79 8.56
CA ALA A 66 -3.06 0.39 8.14
C ALA A 66 -1.71 -0.31 8.36
N LEU A 67 -0.62 0.32 7.92
CA LEU A 67 0.73 -0.22 8.06
C LEU A 67 1.20 -0.28 9.50
N THR A 68 0.92 0.74 10.31
CA THR A 68 1.28 0.74 11.72
C THR A 68 0.53 -0.34 12.49
N ARG A 69 -0.70 -0.66 12.10
CA ARG A 69 -1.46 -1.78 12.68
C ARG A 69 -0.80 -3.13 12.40
N GLU A 70 -0.28 -3.32 11.17
CA GLU A 70 0.29 -4.61 10.75
C GLU A 70 1.77 -4.79 11.13
N LEU A 71 2.59 -3.75 11.02
CA LEU A 71 4.05 -3.79 11.20
C LEU A 71 4.54 -3.06 12.46
N GLY A 72 3.63 -2.38 13.17
CA GLY A 72 3.92 -1.58 14.36
C GLY A 72 4.40 -0.16 14.07
N ASN A 73 4.80 0.56 15.12
CA ASN A 73 5.07 2.01 15.07
C ASN A 73 6.24 2.44 14.16
N ASN A 74 7.09 1.49 13.73
CA ASN A 74 8.23 1.71 12.84
C ASN A 74 7.95 1.30 11.39
N ALA A 75 6.68 1.10 11.03
CA ALA A 75 6.28 0.76 9.68
C ALA A 75 6.66 1.87 8.69
N LYS A 76 7.19 1.48 7.54
CA LYS A 76 7.53 2.38 6.43
C LYS A 76 6.85 1.89 5.16
N LEU A 77 6.31 2.84 4.39
CA LEU A 77 5.80 2.59 3.05
C LEU A 77 6.81 3.10 2.03
N ILE A 78 7.11 2.28 1.03
CA ILE A 78 7.96 2.66 -0.10
C ILE A 78 7.14 2.47 -1.37
N TYR A 79 7.03 3.53 -2.16
CA TYR A 79 6.37 3.48 -3.46
C TYR A 79 7.39 3.21 -4.56
N ILE A 80 7.05 2.26 -5.43
CA ILE A 80 7.82 1.91 -6.63
C ILE A 80 6.91 2.20 -7.81
N ILE A 81 7.25 3.19 -8.63
CA ILE A 81 6.49 3.43 -9.87
C ILE A 81 6.87 2.32 -10.85
N LYS A 82 5.86 1.65 -11.41
CA LYS A 82 6.08 0.70 -12.51
C LYS A 82 6.65 1.47 -13.70
N MET A 83 7.96 1.42 -13.88
CA MET A 83 8.60 1.89 -15.10
C MET A 83 8.25 0.88 -16.19
N GLU A 84 7.59 1.33 -17.26
CA GLU A 84 7.53 0.57 -18.50
C GLU A 84 8.97 0.43 -19.00
N ASN A 85 9.58 -0.74 -18.75
CA ASN A 85 10.75 -1.14 -19.53
C ASN A 85 10.27 -1.27 -20.98
N LYS A 86 10.72 -0.33 -21.81
CA LYS A 86 10.74 -0.49 -23.27
C LYS A 86 11.60 -1.70 -23.65
#